data_AF-A0A2M6ZQ89-F1
#
_entry.id   AF-A0A2M6ZQ89-F1
#
_cell.length_a   1.000
_cell.length_b   1.000
_cell.length_c   1.000
_cell.angle_alpha   90.00
_cell.angle_beta   90.00
_cell.angle_gamma   90.00
#
_symmetry.space_group_name_H-M   'P 1'
#
loop_
_entity.id
_entity.type
_entity.pdbx_description
1 polymer ?
#
loop_
_entity_poly.entity_id
_entity_poly.type
_entity_poly.pdbx_seq_one_letter_code
_entity_poly.pdbx_strand_id
1 'polypeptide(L)'
;MPCPCPEPNPKGTARFTKAARLRHRQEFLRAQAQGKRFHTRHFGVTLAPMAAGHPRLGLVATRRMGKAVQRNRVKRLLREFFRRHQTGLPAFDLVIMA
;
A
#
# COMPACT_ATOMS: atom_id res chain seq x y z
N MET A 1 10.66 -23.19 2.24
CA MET A 1 11.32 -22.45 1.16
C MET A 1 11.23 -20.95 1.47
N PRO A 2 12.34 -20.25 1.73
CA PRO A 2 12.32 -18.82 1.98
C PRO A 2 12.11 -18.08 0.66
N CYS A 3 11.09 -17.22 0.61
CA CYS A 3 10.79 -16.38 -0.54
C CYS A 3 12.01 -15.49 -0.86
N PRO A 4 12.46 -15.38 -2.12
CA PRO A 4 13.52 -14.46 -2.49
C PRO A 4 13.00 -13.03 -2.35
N CYS A 5 13.64 -12.24 -1.49
CA CYS A 5 13.37 -10.80 -1.38
C CYS A 5 14.04 -10.11 -2.58
N PRO A 6 13.31 -9.44 -3.48
CA PRO A 6 13.92 -8.66 -4.54
C PRO A 6 14.60 -7.40 -3.98
N GLU A 7 15.84 -7.16 -4.39
CA GLU A 7 16.67 -6.03 -3.95
C GLU A 7 16.15 -4.67 -4.47
N PRO A 8 16.31 -3.57 -3.70
CA PRO A 8 15.75 -2.26 -4.05
C PRO A 8 16.58 -1.53 -5.14
N ASN A 9 15.91 -1.16 -6.24
CA ASN A 9 16.45 -0.29 -7.29
C ASN A 9 16.40 1.20 -6.88
N PRO A 10 17.52 1.94 -6.85
CA PRO A 10 17.61 3.27 -6.24
C PRO A 10 17.40 4.39 -7.27
N LYS A 11 16.25 4.51 -7.95
CA LYS A 11 16.01 5.65 -8.85
C LYS A 11 14.56 6.12 -8.86
N GLY A 12 14.30 7.33 -8.34
CA GLY A 12 13.13 8.12 -8.74
C GLY A 12 12.60 9.10 -7.69
N THR A 13 13.07 10.34 -7.77
CA THR A 13 12.37 11.62 -7.48
C THR A 13 11.13 11.59 -6.56
N ALA A 14 11.29 12.22 -5.39
CA ALA A 14 10.29 12.40 -4.31
C ALA A 14 9.06 13.27 -4.70
N ARG A 15 8.19 12.78 -5.59
CA ARG A 15 6.85 13.34 -5.82
C ARG A 15 5.78 12.26 -5.70
N PHE A 16 4.75 12.53 -4.90
CA PHE A 16 3.55 11.69 -4.76
C PHE A 16 2.70 11.75 -6.04
N THR A 17 3.26 11.26 -7.13
CA THR A 17 2.72 11.37 -8.49
C THR A 17 1.56 10.37 -8.64
N LYS A 18 0.67 10.55 -9.63
CA LYS A 18 -0.45 9.62 -9.88
C LYS A 18 0.00 8.15 -9.95
N ALA A 19 1.24 7.89 -10.38
CA ALA A 19 1.87 6.57 -10.47
C ALA A 19 2.12 5.88 -9.12
N ALA A 20 2.19 6.62 -8.00
CA ALA A 20 2.37 6.08 -6.65
C ALA A 20 1.03 5.67 -5.98
N ARG A 21 -0.07 5.67 -6.74
CA ARG A 21 -1.40 5.29 -6.25
C ARG A 21 -1.89 4.08 -7.01
N LEU A 22 -2.26 3.03 -6.28
CA LEU A 22 -3.06 1.93 -6.82
C LEU A 22 -4.46 2.48 -7.11
N ARG A 23 -4.80 2.63 -8.39
CA ARG A 23 -6.11 3.18 -8.83
C ARG A 23 -6.93 2.15 -9.57
N HIS A 24 -6.28 1.22 -10.29
CA HIS A 24 -6.99 0.25 -11.09
C HIS A 24 -7.28 -1.01 -10.29
N ARG A 25 -8.52 -1.50 -10.41
CA ARG A 25 -8.98 -2.74 -9.78
C ARG A 25 -8.06 -3.93 -10.10
N GLN A 26 -7.51 -4.00 -11.31
CA GLN A 26 -6.59 -5.07 -11.73
C GLN A 26 -5.31 -5.09 -10.88
N GLU A 27 -4.77 -3.93 -10.53
CA GLU A 27 -3.59 -3.83 -9.67
C GLU A 27 -3.90 -4.29 -8.24
N PHE A 28 -5.08 -3.95 -7.72
CA PHE A 28 -5.56 -4.45 -6.42
C PHE A 28 -5.72 -5.98 -6.42
N LEU A 29 -6.30 -6.55 -7.47
CA LEU A 29 -6.47 -8.01 -7.59
C LEU A 29 -5.12 -8.71 -7.69
N ARG A 30 -4.19 -8.16 -8.46
CA ARG A 30 -2.82 -8.68 -8.56
C ARG A 30 -2.11 -8.63 -7.21
N ALA A 31 -2.18 -7.50 -6.51
CA ALA A 31 -1.59 -7.36 -5.18
C ALA A 31 -2.24 -8.31 -4.16
N GLN A 32 -3.54 -8.55 -4.28
CA GLN A 32 -4.25 -9.50 -3.42
C GLN A 32 -3.91 -10.97 -3.72
N ALA A 33 -3.61 -11.30 -4.98
CA ALA A 33 -3.26 -12.65 -5.41
C ALA A 33 -1.79 -13.00 -5.18
N GLN A 34 -0.87 -12.06 -5.43
CA GLN A 34 0.59 -12.25 -5.33
C GLN A 34 1.18 -11.74 -4.01
N GLY A 35 0.44 -10.91 -3.28
CA GLY A 35 0.91 -10.27 -2.06
C GLY A 35 0.66 -11.07 -0.79
N LYS A 36 1.54 -10.86 0.17
CA LYS A 36 1.42 -11.41 1.52
C LYS A 36 0.37 -10.62 2.30
N ARG A 37 -0.66 -11.31 2.78
CA ARG A 37 -1.77 -10.73 3.54
C ARG A 37 -1.49 -10.85 5.03
N PHE A 38 -1.46 -9.72 5.69
CA PHE A 38 -1.42 -9.57 7.13
C PHE A 38 -2.79 -9.12 7.60
N HIS A 39 -3.37 -9.80 8.57
CA HIS A 39 -4.61 -9.38 9.18
C HIS A 39 -4.30 -8.93 10.60
N THR A 40 -4.66 -7.69 10.90
CA THR A 40 -4.62 -7.14 12.25
C THR A 40 -6.04 -7.08 12.78
N ARG A 41 -6.21 -7.00 14.10
CA ARG A 41 -7.53 -6.91 14.76
C ARG A 41 -8.46 -5.85 14.17
N HIS A 42 -7.90 -4.77 13.63
CA HIS A 42 -8.64 -3.63 13.10
C HIS A 42 -8.45 -3.36 11.61
N PHE A 43 -7.46 -3.94 10.95
CA PHE A 43 -7.21 -3.68 9.52
C PHE A 43 -6.42 -4.83 8.88
N GLY A 44 -6.76 -5.16 7.64
CA GLY A 44 -5.98 -6.02 6.77
C GLY A 44 -4.95 -5.21 5.99
N VAL A 45 -3.74 -5.73 5.89
CA VAL A 45 -2.64 -5.16 5.12
C VAL A 45 -2.17 -6.21 4.13
N THR A 46 -2.17 -5.90 2.86
CA THR A 46 -1.59 -6.74 1.82
C THR A 46 -0.34 -6.07 1.30
N LEU A 47 0.78 -6.79 1.32
CA LEU A 47 2.07 -6.35 0.79
C LEU A 47 2.40 -7.20 -0.43
N ALA A 48 2.42 -6.61 -1.61
CA ALA A 48 2.86 -7.29 -2.82
C ALA A 48 4.18 -6.72 -3.33
N PRO A 49 5.19 -7.57 -3.61
CA PRO A 49 6.43 -7.11 -4.20
C PRO A 49 6.18 -6.62 -5.63
N MET A 50 6.75 -5.47 -5.99
CA MET A 50 6.72 -4.95 -7.35
C MET A 50 8.13 -4.98 -7.93
N ALA A 51 8.27 -5.51 -9.15
CA ALA A 51 9.57 -5.69 -9.80
C ALA A 51 10.24 -4.37 -10.23
N ALA A 52 9.48 -3.27 -10.37
CA ALA A 52 10.04 -1.96 -10.73
C ALA A 52 9.11 -0.80 -10.33
N GLY A 53 9.67 0.24 -9.70
CA GLY A 53 9.03 1.55 -9.56
C GLY A 53 9.01 2.14 -8.16
N HIS A 54 8.10 3.08 -7.94
CA HIS A 54 7.85 3.73 -6.66
C HIS A 54 6.92 2.88 -5.78
N PRO A 55 7.03 2.96 -4.45
CA PRO A 55 6.07 2.32 -3.57
C PRO A 55 4.66 2.88 -3.87
N ARG A 56 3.66 2.00 -3.98
CA ARG A 56 2.27 2.39 -4.25
C ARG A 56 1.40 2.09 -3.04
N LEU A 57 0.50 3.03 -2.73
CA LEU A 57 -0.47 2.85 -1.66
C LEU A 57 -1.88 2.69 -2.22
N GLY A 58 -2.51 1.56 -1.89
CA GLY A 58 -3.93 1.30 -2.05
C GLY A 58 -4.62 1.42 -0.69
N LEU A 59 -5.64 2.28 -0.59
CA LEU A 59 -6.42 2.46 0.64
C LEU A 59 -7.86 2.06 0.38
N VAL A 60 -8.33 1.06 1.11
CA VAL A 60 -9.71 0.59 1.09
C VAL A 60 -10.28 0.79 2.49
N ALA A 61 -11.17 1.78 2.63
CA ALA A 61 -11.92 1.98 3.86
C ALA A 61 -13.27 1.28 3.74
N THR A 62 -13.39 0.12 4.39
CA THR A 62 -14.62 -0.66 4.49
C THR A 62 -15.67 0.07 5.33
N ARG A 63 -16.95 -0.30 5.18
CA ARG A 63 -18.03 0.22 6.04
C ARG A 63 -17.91 -0.24 7.49
N ARG A 64 -17.07 -1.24 7.77
CA ARG A 64 -16.91 -1.87 9.09
C ARG A 64 -16.23 -0.95 10.11
N MET A 65 -15.45 0.03 9.64
CA MET A 65 -14.78 1.08 10.42
C MET A 65 -15.72 2.15 11.01
N GLY A 66 -17.03 2.11 10.71
CA GLY A 66 -18.01 3.05 11.26
C GLY A 66 -18.18 4.35 10.45
N LYS A 67 -18.41 5.47 11.15
CA LYS A 67 -18.86 6.75 10.55
C LYS A 67 -17.86 7.29 9.52
N ALA A 68 -18.36 8.05 8.54
CA ALA A 68 -17.55 8.63 7.46
C ALA A 68 -16.34 9.45 7.97
N VAL A 69 -16.50 10.16 9.08
CA VAL A 69 -15.44 10.96 9.70
C VAL A 69 -14.28 10.07 10.20
N GLN A 70 -14.59 8.95 10.87
CA GLN A 70 -13.57 8.01 11.36
C GLN A 70 -12.82 7.37 10.18
N ARG A 71 -13.54 6.93 9.15
CA ARG A 71 -12.95 6.39 7.91
C ARG A 71 -12.05 7.41 7.21
N ASN A 72 -12.46 8.67 7.16
CA ASN A 72 -11.67 9.74 6.55
C ASN A 72 -10.41 10.07 7.39
N ARG A 73 -10.52 10.03 8.71
CA ARG A 73 -9.38 10.20 9.62
C ARG A 73 -8.35 9.09 9.44
N VAL A 74 -8.76 7.82 9.41
CA VAL A 74 -7.88 6.67 9.16
C VAL A 74 -7.18 6.79 7.80
N LYS A 75 -7.93 7.07 6.72
CA LYS A 75 -7.33 7.34 5.39
C LYS A 75 -6.34 8.50 5.42
N ARG A 76 -6.56 9.53 6.25
CA ARG A 76 -5.64 10.68 6.35
C ARG A 76 -4.35 10.30 7.07
N LEU A 77 -4.45 9.59 8.20
CA LEU A 77 -3.30 9.09 8.96
C LEU A 77 -2.43 8.13 8.14
N LEU A 78 -3.06 7.17 7.44
CA LEU A 78 -2.33 6.21 6.63
C LEU A 78 -1.61 6.85 5.44
N ARG A 79 -2.23 7.86 4.81
CA ARG A 79 -1.56 8.64 3.75
C ARG A 79 -0.39 9.44 4.29
N GLU A 80 -0.52 10.01 5.48
CA GLU A 80 0.57 10.77 6.10
C GLU A 80 1.73 9.87 6.53
N PHE A 81 1.44 8.72 7.13
CA PHE A 81 2.44 7.70 7.44
C PHE A 81 3.20 7.30 6.17
N PHE A 82 2.48 6.91 5.13
CA PHE A 82 3.10 6.51 3.87
C PHE A 82 3.90 7.66 3.21
N ARG A 83 3.41 8.91 3.28
CA ARG A 83 4.17 10.08 2.80
C ARG A 83 5.50 10.28 3.52
N ARG A 84 5.58 9.97 4.83
CA ARG A 84 6.83 10.07 5.60
C ARG A 84 7.79 8.94 5.28
N HIS A 85 7.27 7.75 4.98
CA HIS A 85 8.09 6.55 4.75
C HIS A 85 8.43 6.29 3.27
N GLN A 86 7.72 6.90 2.30
CA GLN A 86 7.92 6.65 0.86
C GLN A 86 9.38 6.78 0.39
N THR A 87 10.19 7.62 1.05
CA THR A 87 11.57 7.91 0.66
C THR A 87 12.54 6.78 1.00
N GLY A 88 12.20 5.92 1.97
CA GLY A 88 13.06 4.82 2.43
C GLY A 88 12.50 3.43 2.13
N LEU A 89 11.38 3.34 1.41
CA LEU A 89 10.68 2.07 1.19
C LEU A 89 10.99 1.50 -0.21
N PRO A 90 11.26 0.18 -0.32
CA PRO A 90 11.40 -0.49 -1.61
C PRO A 90 10.12 -0.41 -2.46
N ALA A 91 10.22 -0.79 -3.74
CA ALA A 91 9.09 -0.85 -4.66
C ALA A 91 8.10 -1.96 -4.25
N PHE A 92 7.07 -1.61 -3.48
CA PHE A 92 6.00 -2.52 -3.13
C PHE A 92 4.62 -1.87 -3.22
N ASP A 93 3.63 -2.72 -3.47
CA ASP A 93 2.22 -2.38 -3.41
C ASP A 93 1.71 -2.66 -2.00
N LEU A 94 1.38 -1.59 -1.28
CA LEU A 94 0.78 -1.65 0.05
C LEU A 94 -0.72 -1.39 -0.07
N VAL A 95 -1.53 -2.44 0.10
CA VAL A 95 -2.99 -2.34 0.12
C VAL A 95 -3.48 -2.46 1.56
N ILE A 96 -4.02 -1.39 2.12
CA ILE A 96 -4.59 -1.39 3.46
C ILE A 96 -6.11 -1.42 3.35
N MET A 97 -6.72 -2.47 3.90
CA MET A 97 -8.14 -2.66 4.08
C MET A 97 -8.50 -2.40 5.55
N ALA A 98 -9.02 -1.22 5.85
CA ALA A 98 -9.51 -0.85 7.17
C ALA A 98 -11.03 -0.85 7.16
#